data_AF-A0A2I0CL07-F1
#
_entry.id   AF-A0A2I0CL07-F1
#
_cell.length_a   1.000
_cell.length_b   1.000
_cell.length_c   1.000
_cell.angle_alpha   90.00
_cell.angle_beta   90.00
_cell.angle_gamma   90.00
#
_symmetry.space_group_name_H-M   'P 1'
#
loop_
_entity.id
_entity.type
_entity.pdbx_description
1 polymer ?
#
loop_
_entity_poly.entity_id
_entity_poly.type
_entity_poly.pdbx_seq_one_letter_code
_entity_poly.pdbx_strand_id
1 'polypeptide(L)' 'MEPEQFEALMMYVLVGGLMAFMAFIIWDLAKKSKAGRLGTAILFLGLGLCLFAFAAKPIIGYLIGLAQGIE' A
#
# COMPACT_ATOMS: atom_id res chain seq x y z
N MET A 1 25.09 -8.62 -9.56
CA MET A 1 23.88 -8.81 -8.76
C MET A 1 23.81 -10.29 -8.49
N GLU A 2 24.01 -10.71 -7.25
CA GLU A 2 23.69 -12.10 -6.87
C GLU A 2 22.19 -12.32 -7.14
N PRO A 3 21.78 -13.52 -7.59
CA PRO A 3 20.38 -13.80 -7.98
C PRO A 3 19.38 -13.45 -6.89
N GLU A 4 19.77 -13.56 -5.62
CA GLU A 4 18.95 -13.24 -4.44
C GLU A 4 18.55 -11.75 -4.38
N GLN A 5 19.47 -10.83 -4.68
CA GLN A 5 19.15 -9.40 -4.69
C GLN A 5 18.18 -9.04 -5.82
N PHE A 6 18.31 -9.73 -6.96
CA PHE A 6 17.41 -9.54 -8.09
C PHE A 6 16.00 -10.04 -7.78
N GLU A 7 15.85 -11.21 -7.14
CA GLU A 7 14.55 -11.72 -6.68
C GLU A 7 13.87 -10.78 -5.69
N ALA A 8 14.59 -10.29 -4.68
CA ALA A 8 14.04 -9.38 -3.69
C ALA A 8 13.54 -8.08 -4.33
N LEU A 9 14.34 -7.50 -5.23
CA LEU A 9 13.99 -6.26 -5.92
C LEU A 9 12.77 -6.44 -6.82
N MET A 10 12.70 -7.55 -7.57
CA MET A 10 11.54 -7.90 -8.40
C MET A 10 10.28 -8.11 -7.55
N MET A 11 10.40 -8.77 -6.40
CA MET A 11 9.27 -8.96 -5.47
C MET A 11 8.73 -7.62 -4.97
N TYR A 12 9.59 -6.72 -4.49
CA TYR A 12 9.16 -5.41 -4.00
C TYR A 12 8.57 -4.54 -5.10
N VAL A 13 9.15 -4.54 -6.30
CA VAL A 13 8.66 -3.73 -7.42
C VAL A 13 7.32 -4.26 -7.95
N LEU A 14 7.18 -5.57 -8.13
CA LEU A 14 5.95 -6.16 -8.66
C LEU A 14 4.80 -6.04 -7.66
N VAL A 15 5.05 -6.38 -6.39
CA VAL A 15 4.05 -6.26 -5.31
C VAL A 15 3.72 -4.80 -5.04
N GLY A 16 4.72 -3.91 -4.99
CA GLY A 16 4.52 -2.47 -4.81
C GLY A 16 3.75 -1.84 -5.97
N GLY A 17 4.05 -2.24 -7.22
CA GLY A 17 3.32 -1.81 -8.40
C GLY A 17 1.86 -2.28 -8.40
N LEU A 18 1.61 -3.54 -8.05
CA LEU A 18 0.25 -4.08 -7.92
C LEU A 18 -0.53 -3.36 -6.80
N MET A 19 0.14 -3.06 -5.69
CA MET A 19 -0.44 -2.32 -4.56
C MET A 19 -0.82 -0.89 -4.96
N ALA A 20 0.03 -0.21 -5.73
CA ALA A 20 -0.28 1.11 -6.29
C ALA A 20 -1.44 1.07 -7.29
N PHE A 21 -1.56 0.01 -8.09
CA PHE A 21 -2.70 -0.19 -8.98
C PHE A 21 -4.00 -0.41 -8.18
N MET A 22 -3.95 -1.15 -7.08
CA MET A 22 -5.07 -1.33 -6.16
C MET A 22 -5.53 0.01 -5.55
N ALA A 23 -4.56 0.85 -5.14
CA ALA A 23 -4.81 2.20 -4.66
C ALA A 23 -5.50 3.09 -5.72
N PHE A 24 -5.01 3.03 -6.96
CA PHE A 24 -5.58 3.76 -8.08
C PHE A 24 -7.02 3.33 -8.38
N ILE A 25 -7.32 2.03 -8.33
CA ILE A 25 -8.69 1.51 -8.52
C ILE A 25 -9.60 2.04 -7.43
N ILE A 26 -9.20 2.02 -6.16
CA ILE A 26 -10.01 2.53 -5.04
C ILE A 26 -10.31 4.02 -5.23
N TRP A 27 -9.32 4.79 -5.70
CA TRP A 27 -9.51 6.19 -6.04
C TRP A 27 -10.50 6.40 -7.19
N ASP A 28 -10.40 5.62 -8.26
CA ASP A 28 -11.37 5.66 -9.37
C ASP A 28 -12.78 5.25 -8.90
N LEU A 29 -12.88 4.20 -8.07
CA LEU A 29 -14.14 3.72 -7.51
C LEU A 29 -14.80 4.76 -6.62
N ALA A 30 -14.04 5.40 -5.73
CA ALA A 30 -14.53 6.47 -4.86
C ALA A 30 -15.08 7.65 -5.67
N LYS A 31 -14.44 7.97 -6.81
CA LYS A 31 -14.84 9.05 -7.71
C LYS A 31 -16.05 8.68 -8.59
N LYS A 32 -16.11 7.45 -9.11
CA LYS A 32 -17.23 6.94 -9.93
C LYS A 32 -18.47 6.59 -9.13
N SER A 33 -18.32 6.16 -7.88
CA SER A 33 -19.42 5.57 -7.12
C SER A 33 -20.55 6.56 -6.81
N LYS A 34 -20.39 7.88 -7.06
CA LYS A 34 -21.37 8.92 -6.66
C LYS A 34 -21.94 8.65 -5.27
N ALA A 35 -21.11 8.10 -4.39
CA ALA A 35 -21.53 7.75 -3.05
C ALA A 35 -21.92 9.09 -2.42
N GLY A 36 -23.18 9.24 -2.00
CA GLY A 36 -23.63 10.50 -1.40
C GLY A 36 -22.74 10.89 -0.22
N ARG A 37 -22.95 12.07 0.36
CA ARG A 37 -22.09 12.63 1.44
C ARG A 37 -21.67 11.63 2.54
N LEU A 38 -22.56 10.69 2.88
CA LEU A 38 -22.30 9.61 3.85
C LEU A 38 -21.45 8.46 3.29
N GLY A 39 -21.68 8.07 2.04
CA GLY A 39 -20.94 6.99 1.39
C GLY A 39 -19.49 7.36 1.07
N THR A 40 -19.21 8.61 0.67
CA THR A 40 -17.82 9.09 0.55
C THR A 40 -17.09 9.11 1.89
N ALA A 41 -17.76 9.44 3.00
CA ALA A 41 -17.13 9.46 4.32
C ALA A 41 -16.72 8.04 4.78
N ILE A 42 -17.59 7.05 4.57
CA ILE A 42 -17.32 5.65 4.94
C ILE A 42 -16.33 5.01 3.97
N LEU A 43 -16.38 5.32 2.67
CA LEU A 43 -15.37 4.86 1.70
C LEU A 43 -13.98 5.42 2.06
N PHE A 44 -13.89 6.70 2.43
CA PHE A 44 -12.61 7.32 2.80
C PHE A 44 -12.09 6.80 4.15
N LEU A 45 -12.97 6.57 5.13
CA LEU A 45 -12.58 6.01 6.43
C LEU A 45 -12.24 4.52 6.37
N GLY A 46 -13.00 3.71 5.63
CA GLY A 46 -12.78 2.27 5.54
C GLY A 46 -11.67 1.93 4.55
N LEU A 47 -11.87 2.24 3.27
CA LEU A 47 -10.92 1.87 2.22
C LEU A 47 -9.67 2.75 2.25
N GLY A 48 -9.82 4.04 2.56
CA GLY A 48 -8.67 4.97 2.65
C GLY A 48 -7.71 4.62 3.78
N LEU A 49 -8.19 4.41 5.02
CA LEU A 49 -7.30 4.00 6.12
C LEU A 49 -6.72 2.61 5.92
N CYS A 50 -7.50 1.63 5.42
CA CYS A 50 -7.01 0.27 5.21
C CYS A 50 -5.87 0.24 4.18
N LEU A 51 -6.03 0.94 3.06
CA LEU A 51 -5.02 1.01 2.03
C LEU A 51 -3.77 1.76 2.53
N PHE A 52 -3.96 2.86 3.26
CA PHE A 52 -2.87 3.62 3.87
C PHE A 52 -2.08 2.77 4.89
N ALA A 53 -2.77 2.01 5.74
CA ALA A 53 -2.14 1.12 6.71
C ALA A 53 -1.37 -0.02 6.03
N PHE A 54 -1.87 -0.53 4.91
CA PHE A 54 -1.19 -1.56 4.12
C PHE A 54 0.08 -1.03 3.44
N ALA A 55 0.05 0.20 2.92
CA ALA A 55 1.23 0.86 2.35
C ALA A 55 2.27 1.25 3.42
N ALA A 56 1.82 1.60 4.64
CA ALA A 56 2.71 1.97 5.75
C ALA A 56 3.43 0.76 6.40
N LYS A 57 2.82 -0.44 6.37
CA LYS A 57 3.40 -1.69 6.90
C LYS A 57 4.88 -1.92 6.52
N PRO A 58 5.28 -1.94 5.24
CA PRO A 58 6.68 -2.19 4.85
C PRO A 58 7.62 -1.08 5.33
N ILE A 59 7.16 0.17 5.36
CA ILE A 59 7.94 1.33 5.81
C ILE A 59 8.22 1.23 7.31
N ILE A 60 7.18 0.90 8.09
CA ILE A 60 7.30 0.69 9.54
C ILE A 60 8.16 -0.54 9.83
N GLY A 61 8.01 -1.63 9.08
CA GLY A 61 8.85 -2.82 9.20
C GLY A 61 10.33 -2.51 8.94
N TYR A 62 10.63 -1.70 7.93
CA TYR A 62 11.98 -1.23 7.65
C TYR A 62 12.53 -0.36 8.79
N LEU A 63 11.75 0.62 9.27
CA LEU A 63 12.13 1.48 10.39
C LEU A 63 12.36 0.71 11.70
N ILE A 64 11.50 -0.26 12.02
CA ILE A 64 11.65 -1.11 13.20
C ILE A 64 12.85 -2.04 13.04
N GLY A 65 13.05 -2.63 11.86
CA GLY A 65 14.24 -3.46 11.58
C GLY A 65 15.54 -2.65 11.77
N LEU A 66 15.56 -1.40 11.30
CA LEU A 66 16.68 -0.48 11.49
C LEU A 66 16.89 -0.11 12.96
N ALA A 67 15.81 0.12 13.71
CA ALA A 67 15.86 0.41 15.14
C ALA A 67 16.25 -0.80 16.01
N GLN A 68 15.94 -2.02 15.57
CA GLN A 68 16.32 -3.25 16.26
C GLN A 68 17.74 -3.75 15.89
N GLY A 69 18.46 -3.06 15.01
CA GLY A 69 19.86 -3.36 14.71
C GLY A 69 20.11 -4.76 14.15
N ILE A 70 19.21 -5.26 13.31
CA ILE A 70 19.39 -6.56 12.66
C ILE A 70 20.09 -6.33 11.32
N GLU A 71 21.40 -6.64 11.29
CA GLU A 71 22.21 -6.83 10.08
C GLU A 71 21.71 -8.01 9.23
#